data_AF-A0A6P3GBQ9-F1
#
_entry.id   AF-A0A6P3GBQ9-F1
#
_cell.length_a   1.000
_cell.length_b   1.000
_cell.length_c   1.000
_cell.angle_alpha   90.00
_cell.angle_beta   90.00
_cell.angle_gamma   90.00
#
_symmetry.space_group_name_H-M   'P 1'
#
loop_
_entity.id
_entity.type
_entity.pdbx_description
1 polymer ?
#
loop_
_entity_poly.entity_id
_entity_poly.type
_entity_poly.pdbx_seq_one_letter_code
_entity_poly.pdbx_strand_id
1 'polypeptide(L)'
;MTVFLNSLTPKFYVALTGTSSLISGLIFIFEWWYFHKHGTSFIEQVSVSHLRPLMGGTESSISEPGSSNNRESETSRQNLSECKVWRNPLNLFRGAEYRRYTWVTGKEPLTYYDMNLSAQDHQTFFTCDTDFLRPSDTVMQKAWRERNPPARIKAAYQALELNNDCATAYVLLAEEEATTIVDAERLFKQALKAGETIYRRSQQCQHQSPQHEAQLRRDTNVLVYIKRRLAMCARKLGRIREAVKIMRDLMKEFPPLTMLNIHENLLESLLELQAYADVQAVLAKYDDISLPKSAAICYTAALLKTRTVSDKFSPETASRRGLSTAEINAVEAIHRAVEFNPHVPKYLLEMKSLILPPEHILKRGDSEAIAYAFFHLQHWKRIEGALHLLQCTWEGTFRMIPYPLEKGHLFYSYPSCTETADRELLPSFHHVSVYPKKEIPFFIHFTAGLCSSTAMLAFLTHQFPEIMGVFAKAVLGFSCLQPRHPQFLSRTHKI
;
A
#
# COMPACT_ATOMS: atom_id res chain seq x y z
N MET A 1 -41.22 27.40 -0.81
CA MET A 1 -40.71 27.07 0.55
C MET A 1 -41.70 27.45 1.67
N THR A 2 -42.55 28.46 1.48
CA THR A 2 -43.51 28.97 2.49
C THR A 2 -44.80 28.15 2.66
N VAL A 3 -45.09 27.19 1.77
CA VAL A 3 -46.27 26.31 1.90
C VAL A 3 -45.99 25.06 2.75
N PHE A 4 -44.71 24.69 2.92
CA PHE A 4 -44.32 23.47 3.65
C PHE A 4 -44.43 23.62 5.18
N LEU A 5 -44.35 24.85 5.71
CA LEU A 5 -44.40 25.12 7.14
C LEU A 5 -45.83 25.30 7.70
N ASN A 6 -46.83 25.53 6.83
CA ASN A 6 -48.21 25.81 7.26
C ASN A 6 -49.13 24.59 7.30
N SER A 7 -48.60 23.37 7.14
CA SER A 7 -49.38 22.11 7.12
C SER A 7 -48.97 21.12 8.21
N LEU A 8 -48.18 21.54 9.19
CA LEU A 8 -47.75 20.67 10.29
C LEU A 8 -48.84 20.62 11.37
N THR A 9 -49.75 19.65 11.26
CA THR A 9 -50.82 19.47 12.25
C THR A 9 -50.23 19.08 13.63
N PRO A 10 -50.89 19.42 14.75
CA PRO A 10 -50.45 19.01 16.09
C PRO A 10 -50.19 17.50 16.22
N LYS A 11 -50.93 16.68 15.46
CA LYS A 11 -50.75 15.22 15.38
C LYS A 11 -49.39 14.82 14.79
N PHE A 12 -48.87 15.57 13.82
CA PHE A 12 -47.54 15.35 13.27
C PHE A 12 -46.46 15.62 14.32
N TYR A 13 -46.56 16.73 15.06
CA TYR A 13 -45.62 17.03 16.15
C TYR A 13 -45.66 15.99 17.26
N VAL A 14 -46.84 15.49 17.63
CA VAL A 14 -46.97 14.42 18.63
C VAL A 14 -46.32 13.12 18.14
N ALA A 15 -46.55 12.73 16.88
CA ALA A 15 -45.93 11.54 16.30
C ALA A 15 -44.41 11.67 16.15
N LEU A 16 -43.92 12.83 15.71
CA LEU A 16 -42.48 13.13 15.61
C LEU A 16 -41.81 13.12 16.99
N THR A 17 -42.44 13.72 18.00
CA THR A 17 -41.90 13.78 19.36
C THR A 17 -41.92 12.40 20.03
N GLY A 18 -42.99 11.62 19.82
CA GLY A 18 -43.10 10.26 20.34
C GLY A 18 -42.06 9.31 19.73
N THR A 19 -41.89 9.36 18.40
CA THR A 19 -40.87 8.56 17.70
C THR A 19 -39.46 8.99 18.07
N SER A 20 -39.18 10.30 18.16
CA SER A 20 -37.89 10.81 18.62
C SER A 20 -37.57 10.38 20.05
N SER A 21 -38.53 10.47 20.97
CA SER A 21 -38.32 10.09 22.38
C SER A 21 -38.04 8.58 22.54
N LEU A 22 -38.75 7.74 21.78
CA LEU A 22 -38.50 6.29 21.75
C LEU A 22 -37.09 5.97 21.24
N ILE A 23 -36.70 6.58 20.12
CA ILE A 23 -35.38 6.37 19.51
C ILE A 23 -34.28 6.86 20.46
N SER A 24 -34.44 8.05 21.06
CA SER A 24 -33.49 8.59 22.04
C SER A 24 -33.37 7.69 23.28
N GLY A 25 -34.47 7.13 23.78
CA GLY A 25 -34.45 6.20 24.91
C GLY A 25 -33.70 4.90 24.60
N LEU A 26 -33.90 4.33 23.40
CA LEU A 26 -33.20 3.14 22.96
C LEU A 26 -31.69 3.38 22.77
N ILE A 27 -31.33 4.52 22.18
CA ILE A 27 -29.92 4.93 22.04
C ILE A 27 -29.28 5.08 23.42
N PHE A 28 -29.97 5.68 24.39
CA PHE A 28 -29.44 5.91 25.73
C PHE A 28 -29.21 4.61 26.51
N ILE A 29 -30.15 3.66 26.47
CA ILE A 29 -30.00 2.35 27.13
C ILE A 29 -28.79 1.59 26.55
N PHE A 30 -28.60 1.67 25.23
CA PHE A 30 -27.47 1.06 24.55
C PHE A 30 -26.14 1.74 24.91
N GLU A 31 -26.09 3.07 24.86
CA GLU A 31 -24.93 3.89 25.27
C GLU A 31 -24.49 3.53 26.68
N TRP A 32 -25.44 3.44 27.60
CA TRP A 32 -25.20 3.08 29.00
C TRP A 32 -24.61 1.66 29.13
N TRP A 33 -25.19 0.68 28.43
CA TRP A 33 -24.68 -0.69 28.43
C TRP A 33 -23.26 -0.77 27.83
N TYR A 34 -23.02 -0.09 26.72
CA TYR A 34 -21.72 -0.08 26.04
C TYR A 34 -20.64 0.59 26.89
N PHE A 35 -20.94 1.76 27.45
CA PHE A 35 -20.04 2.49 28.34
C PHE A 35 -19.65 1.63 29.54
N HIS A 36 -20.60 0.93 30.15
CA HIS A 36 -20.32 0.08 31.30
C HIS A 36 -19.38 -1.10 30.96
N LYS A 37 -19.46 -1.62 29.73
CA LYS A 37 -18.64 -2.76 29.27
C LYS A 37 -17.27 -2.36 28.73
N HIS A 38 -17.16 -1.18 28.09
CA HIS A 38 -15.97 -0.76 27.35
C HIS A 38 -15.27 0.49 27.91
N GLY A 39 -15.83 1.12 28.95
CA GLY A 39 -15.26 2.28 29.62
C GLY A 39 -15.20 3.57 28.80
N THR A 40 -15.83 3.59 27.61
CA THR A 40 -15.84 4.73 26.68
C THR A 40 -17.21 4.83 26.00
N SER A 41 -17.64 6.04 25.63
CA SER A 41 -18.92 6.26 24.93
C SER A 41 -18.82 5.76 23.48
N PHE A 42 -19.84 5.05 23.01
CA PHE A 42 -19.91 4.59 21.63
C PHE A 42 -20.04 5.77 20.67
N ILE A 43 -20.86 6.77 21.04
CA ILE A 43 -21.06 7.98 20.24
C ILE A 43 -19.78 8.81 20.17
N GLU A 44 -19.05 8.94 21.28
CA GLU A 44 -17.75 9.61 21.32
C GLU A 44 -16.71 8.88 20.44
N GLN A 45 -16.62 7.56 20.56
CA GLN A 45 -15.70 6.74 19.76
C GLN A 45 -16.01 6.82 18.25
N VAL A 46 -17.29 6.81 17.87
CA VAL A 46 -17.74 6.91 16.46
C VAL A 46 -17.61 8.34 15.93
N SER A 47 -17.92 9.36 16.72
CA SER A 47 -17.78 10.77 16.30
C SER A 47 -16.31 11.16 16.12
N VAL A 48 -15.42 10.72 17.03
CA VAL A 48 -13.97 10.96 16.92
C VAL A 48 -13.36 10.20 15.74
N SER A 49 -13.89 9.02 15.37
CA SER A 49 -13.36 8.22 14.24
C SER A 49 -13.94 8.58 12.87
N HIS A 50 -15.20 9.01 12.80
CA HIS A 50 -15.90 9.25 11.53
C HIS A 50 -16.22 10.72 11.24
N LEU A 51 -16.41 11.57 12.26
CA LEU A 51 -16.71 13.01 12.07
C LEU A 51 -15.48 13.91 12.20
N ARG A 52 -14.43 13.46 12.92
CA ARG A 52 -13.16 14.21 13.06
C ARG A 52 -12.48 14.54 11.71
N PRO A 53 -12.46 13.65 10.70
CA PRO A 53 -11.94 13.99 9.36
C PRO A 53 -12.82 14.98 8.60
N LEU A 54 -14.11 15.08 8.95
CA LEU A 54 -15.10 15.94 8.27
C LEU A 54 -15.17 17.36 8.88
N MET A 55 -14.84 17.51 10.17
CA MET A 55 -15.03 18.75 10.93
C MET A 55 -13.79 19.67 11.02
N GLY A 56 -12.65 19.33 10.40
CA GLY A 56 -11.50 20.25 10.32
C GLY A 56 -11.02 20.79 11.67
N GLY A 57 -11.00 19.95 12.71
CA GLY A 57 -10.73 20.37 14.08
C GLY A 57 -9.24 20.61 14.36
N THR A 58 -8.84 21.87 14.33
CA THR A 58 -7.59 22.40 14.91
C THR A 58 -7.55 22.10 16.42
N GLU A 59 -6.47 21.51 16.91
CA GLU A 59 -6.29 21.29 18.35
C GLU A 59 -6.00 22.62 19.06
N SER A 60 -6.82 22.99 20.04
CA SER A 60 -6.46 23.91 21.11
C SER A 60 -6.20 23.09 22.37
N SER A 61 -4.94 22.67 22.54
CA SER A 61 -4.45 22.08 23.80
C SER A 61 -4.45 23.14 24.90
N ILE A 62 -5.16 22.88 25.98
CA ILE A 62 -5.09 23.67 27.22
C ILE A 62 -3.67 23.50 27.80
N SER A 63 -2.99 24.62 27.93
CA SER A 63 -1.64 24.79 28.45
C SER A 63 -1.60 24.80 29.99
N GLU A 64 -0.67 24.06 30.59
CA GLU A 64 -0.07 24.40 31.89
C GLU A 64 1.35 24.96 31.69
N PRO A 65 1.83 25.89 32.55
CA PRO A 65 2.96 26.75 32.24
C PRO A 65 4.28 26.24 32.85
N GLY A 66 5.39 26.36 32.12
CA GLY A 66 6.70 26.09 32.72
C GLY A 66 7.93 26.17 31.79
N SER A 67 8.48 27.38 31.68
CA SER A 67 9.88 27.73 31.41
C SER A 67 10.45 27.64 29.98
N SER A 68 11.01 28.79 29.59
CA SER A 68 11.58 29.24 28.33
C SER A 68 13.04 28.82 28.11
N ASN A 69 13.42 28.49 26.88
CA ASN A 69 14.50 29.18 26.16
C ASN A 69 14.63 28.79 24.66
N ASN A 70 14.19 29.73 23.82
CA ASN A 70 14.78 30.26 22.58
C ASN A 70 15.34 29.40 21.42
N ARG A 71 14.83 29.78 20.23
CA ARG A 71 15.43 29.82 18.87
C ARG A 71 15.36 28.55 18.01
N GLU A 72 14.26 28.43 17.25
CA GLU A 72 14.24 28.06 15.83
C GLU A 72 12.82 28.30 15.27
N SER A 73 12.59 29.49 14.72
CA SER A 73 11.34 29.85 14.06
C SER A 73 11.55 29.78 12.55
N GLU A 74 11.10 28.69 11.92
CA GLU A 74 10.38 28.70 10.61
C GLU A 74 10.09 27.30 10.00
N THR A 75 10.35 26.18 10.69
CA THR A 75 10.09 24.82 10.15
C THR A 75 8.89 24.08 10.75
N SER A 76 8.15 24.67 11.69
CA SER A 76 7.20 23.92 12.54
C SER A 76 5.73 23.99 12.11
N ARG A 77 5.42 24.27 10.83
CA ARG A 77 4.03 24.28 10.29
C ARG A 77 3.72 23.22 9.22
N GLN A 78 4.63 22.26 8.96
CA GLN A 78 4.42 21.20 7.95
C GLN A 78 4.17 19.78 8.51
N ASN A 79 3.80 19.61 9.78
CA ASN A 79 3.55 18.30 10.36
C ASN A 79 2.06 17.90 10.36
N LEU A 80 1.53 17.60 9.18
CA LEU A 80 0.35 16.75 8.96
C LEU A 80 0.73 15.65 7.96
N SER A 81 1.59 14.73 8.42
CA SER A 81 1.91 13.40 7.87
C SER A 81 1.83 13.21 6.34
N GLU A 82 2.86 13.62 5.60
CA GLU A 82 3.02 13.29 4.17
C GLU A 82 3.41 11.81 3.99
N CYS A 83 2.67 11.08 3.14
CA CYS A 83 2.95 9.69 2.81
C CYS A 83 4.21 9.61 1.95
N LYS A 84 5.37 9.31 2.55
CA LYS A 84 6.63 9.19 1.80
C LYS A 84 6.61 8.00 0.83
N VAL A 85 6.78 8.33 -0.45
CA VAL A 85 6.93 7.37 -1.55
C VAL A 85 8.41 7.01 -1.75
N TRP A 86 8.68 5.78 -2.20
CA TRP A 86 10.02 5.24 -2.41
C TRP A 86 10.15 4.66 -3.81
N ARG A 87 11.34 4.72 -4.41
CA ARG A 87 11.58 4.06 -5.69
C ARG A 87 11.42 2.54 -5.55
N ASN A 88 10.71 1.92 -6.48
CA ASN A 88 10.56 0.47 -6.56
C ASN A 88 11.89 -0.17 -7.00
N PRO A 89 12.54 -1.00 -6.16
CA PRO A 89 13.82 -1.63 -6.50
C PRO A 89 13.68 -2.65 -7.64
N LEU A 90 12.47 -3.13 -7.91
CA LEU A 90 12.19 -4.12 -8.94
C LEU A 90 11.43 -3.52 -10.15
N ASN A 91 11.45 -2.18 -10.30
CA ASN A 91 10.79 -1.48 -11.40
C ASN A 91 11.17 -2.00 -12.79
N LEU A 92 10.21 -2.04 -13.71
CA LEU A 92 10.41 -2.59 -15.06
C LEU A 92 11.20 -1.63 -15.97
N PHE A 93 11.54 -2.09 -17.17
CA PHE A 93 12.15 -1.26 -18.22
C PHE A 93 11.08 -0.50 -18.99
N ARG A 94 11.21 0.83 -19.07
CA ARG A 94 10.13 1.70 -19.57
C ARG A 94 9.79 1.47 -21.04
N GLY A 95 10.77 1.37 -21.92
CA GLY A 95 10.56 1.01 -23.32
C GLY A 95 10.21 -0.47 -23.48
N ALA A 96 11.05 -1.35 -22.92
CA ALA A 96 10.97 -2.78 -23.22
C ALA A 96 9.77 -3.51 -22.57
N GLU A 97 9.23 -2.98 -21.48
CA GLU A 97 8.16 -3.63 -20.71
C GLU A 97 6.92 -2.73 -20.58
N TYR A 98 7.03 -1.53 -19.98
CA TYR A 98 5.85 -0.67 -19.76
C TYR A 98 5.23 -0.19 -21.08
N ARG A 99 6.05 0.39 -21.98
CA ARG A 99 5.56 0.86 -23.29
C ARG A 99 5.07 -0.29 -24.16
N ARG A 100 5.72 -1.46 -24.09
CA ARG A 100 5.23 -2.66 -24.76
C ARG A 100 3.84 -3.07 -24.27
N TYR A 101 3.57 -2.99 -22.97
CA TYR A 101 2.24 -3.22 -22.42
C TYR A 101 1.22 -2.20 -22.93
N THR A 102 1.55 -0.91 -22.93
CA THR A 102 0.68 0.14 -23.51
C THR A 102 0.39 -0.15 -24.98
N TRP A 103 1.40 -0.48 -25.78
CA TRP A 103 1.25 -0.77 -27.21
C TRP A 103 0.30 -1.94 -27.48
N VAL A 104 0.37 -3.00 -26.66
CA VAL A 104 -0.47 -4.21 -26.84
C VAL A 104 -1.88 -4.01 -26.29
N THR A 105 -2.03 -3.32 -25.16
CA THR A 105 -3.31 -3.26 -24.42
C THR A 105 -4.08 -1.96 -24.57
N GLY A 106 -3.43 -0.90 -25.05
CA GLY A 106 -3.96 0.46 -25.04
C GLY A 106 -4.11 1.08 -23.65
N LYS A 107 -3.60 0.43 -22.59
CA LYS A 107 -3.70 0.89 -21.20
C LYS A 107 -2.35 1.37 -20.70
N GLU A 108 -2.31 2.56 -20.13
CA GLU A 108 -1.08 3.13 -19.54
C GLU A 108 -0.82 2.54 -18.15
N PRO A 109 0.27 1.78 -17.94
CA PRO A 109 0.54 1.12 -16.65
C PRO A 109 1.13 2.08 -15.60
N LEU A 110 1.72 3.19 -16.02
CA LEU A 110 2.32 4.20 -15.15
C LEU A 110 1.46 5.45 -15.13
N THR A 111 1.28 6.04 -13.95
CA THR A 111 0.54 7.29 -13.81
C THR A 111 1.43 8.50 -14.14
N TYR A 112 0.78 9.64 -14.39
CA TYR A 112 1.49 10.90 -14.55
C TYR A 112 2.30 11.26 -13.29
N TYR A 113 1.75 10.99 -12.11
CA TYR A 113 2.41 11.24 -10.84
C TYR A 113 3.67 10.39 -10.68
N ASP A 114 3.58 9.08 -10.95
CA ASP A 114 4.71 8.15 -10.88
C ASP A 114 5.84 8.53 -11.86
N MET A 115 5.48 8.90 -13.08
CA MET A 115 6.42 9.40 -14.09
C MET A 115 7.11 10.70 -13.67
N ASN A 116 6.38 11.60 -12.98
CA ASN A 116 6.93 12.85 -12.47
C ASN A 116 7.90 12.62 -11.30
N LEU A 117 7.63 11.65 -10.43
CA LEU A 117 8.59 11.23 -9.40
C LEU A 117 9.89 10.72 -10.03
N SER A 118 9.79 9.91 -11.08
CA SER A 118 10.97 9.44 -11.81
C SER A 118 11.80 10.57 -12.43
N ALA A 119 11.13 11.61 -12.94
CA ALA A 119 11.81 12.79 -13.45
C ALA A 119 12.54 13.58 -12.34
N GLN A 120 11.99 13.63 -11.13
CA GLN A 120 12.64 14.24 -9.96
C GLN A 120 13.85 13.42 -9.52
N ASP A 121 13.67 12.10 -9.39
CA ASP A 121 14.74 11.14 -9.08
C ASP A 121 15.93 11.27 -10.03
N HIS A 122 15.68 11.32 -11.35
CA HIS A 122 16.74 11.46 -12.34
C HIS A 122 17.48 12.81 -12.23
N GLN A 123 16.78 13.89 -11.88
CA GLN A 123 17.43 15.16 -11.59
C GLN A 123 18.30 15.05 -10.35
N THR A 124 17.81 14.45 -9.27
CA THR A 124 18.58 14.27 -8.03
C THR A 124 19.80 13.36 -8.22
N PHE A 125 19.68 12.28 -9.00
CA PHE A 125 20.75 11.30 -9.14
C PHE A 125 21.77 11.65 -10.22
N PHE A 126 21.33 12.24 -11.33
CA PHE A 126 22.14 12.33 -12.55
C PHE A 126 22.59 13.75 -12.90
N THR A 127 22.30 14.73 -12.04
CA THR A 127 22.71 16.12 -12.24
C THR A 127 23.53 16.64 -11.07
N CYS A 128 24.36 17.64 -11.34
CA CYS A 128 25.07 18.40 -10.31
C CYS A 128 25.32 19.84 -10.79
N ASP A 129 25.73 20.70 -9.85
CA ASP A 129 25.90 22.12 -10.12
C ASP A 129 26.96 22.43 -11.18
N THR A 130 27.86 21.49 -11.53
CA THR A 130 28.91 21.69 -12.54
C THR A 130 28.51 21.27 -13.95
N ASP A 131 27.28 20.77 -14.17
CA ASP A 131 26.83 20.29 -15.48
C ASP A 131 26.85 21.38 -16.57
N PHE A 132 26.73 22.65 -16.20
CA PHE A 132 26.83 23.77 -17.15
C PHE A 132 28.22 23.86 -17.82
N LEU A 133 29.26 23.26 -17.21
CA LEU A 133 30.60 23.18 -17.79
C LEU A 133 30.72 22.10 -18.87
N ARG A 134 29.72 21.21 -19.00
CA ARG A 134 29.73 20.07 -19.91
C ARG A 134 28.51 20.19 -20.84
N PRO A 135 28.69 20.56 -22.12
CA PRO A 135 27.57 20.82 -23.03
C PRO A 135 26.57 19.67 -23.15
N SER A 136 27.04 18.41 -23.18
CA SER A 136 26.18 17.23 -23.22
C SER A 136 25.33 17.07 -21.96
N ASP A 137 25.89 17.34 -20.77
CA ASP A 137 25.14 17.27 -19.51
C ASP A 137 24.10 18.39 -19.40
N THR A 138 24.38 19.58 -19.94
CA THR A 138 23.38 20.66 -20.05
C THR A 138 22.17 20.25 -20.89
N VAL A 139 22.39 19.52 -21.99
CA VAL A 139 21.29 18.96 -22.79
C VAL A 139 20.54 17.91 -21.98
N MET A 140 21.24 17.03 -21.27
CA MET A 140 20.62 15.99 -20.45
C MET A 140 19.79 16.56 -19.29
N GLN A 141 20.22 17.65 -18.64
CA GLN A 141 19.41 18.32 -17.61
C GLN A 141 18.02 18.73 -18.14
N LYS A 142 17.95 19.22 -19.38
CA LYS A 142 16.68 19.54 -20.04
C LYS A 142 15.91 18.26 -20.38
N ALA A 143 16.60 17.23 -20.88
CA ALA A 143 15.98 15.95 -21.22
C ALA A 143 15.30 15.28 -20.02
N TRP A 144 15.87 15.38 -18.82
CA TRP A 144 15.27 14.80 -17.60
C TRP A 144 13.98 15.49 -17.16
N ARG A 145 13.77 16.76 -17.55
CA ARG A 145 12.55 17.54 -17.27
C ARG A 145 11.52 17.45 -18.38
N GLU A 146 11.93 17.02 -19.57
CA GLU A 146 11.07 16.91 -20.74
C GLU A 146 10.04 15.79 -20.54
N ARG A 147 8.77 16.11 -20.80
CA ARG A 147 7.63 15.21 -20.57
C ARG A 147 7.33 14.35 -21.78
N ASN A 148 7.59 14.87 -22.98
CA ASN A 148 7.35 14.19 -24.24
C ASN A 148 8.46 13.15 -24.52
N PRO A 149 8.15 11.84 -24.57
CA PRO A 149 9.18 10.81 -24.74
C PRO A 149 9.99 10.93 -26.05
N PRO A 150 9.37 11.16 -27.24
CA PRO A 150 10.13 11.45 -28.46
C PRO A 150 11.12 12.63 -28.31
N ALA A 151 10.71 13.70 -27.64
CA ALA A 151 11.60 14.85 -27.40
C ALA A 151 12.75 14.50 -26.44
N ARG A 152 12.49 13.71 -25.38
CA ARG A 152 13.54 13.16 -24.49
C ARG A 152 14.58 12.36 -25.25
N ILE A 153 14.13 11.44 -26.11
CA ILE A 153 15.01 10.58 -26.92
C ILE A 153 15.85 11.44 -27.87
N LYS A 154 15.23 12.41 -28.55
CA LYS A 154 15.96 13.34 -29.42
C LYS A 154 17.03 14.12 -28.67
N ALA A 155 16.73 14.60 -27.46
CA ALA A 155 17.70 15.31 -26.62
C ALA A 155 18.88 14.41 -26.19
N ALA A 156 18.63 13.13 -25.90
CA ALA A 156 19.72 12.19 -25.60
C ALA A 156 20.66 11.99 -26.80
N TYR A 157 20.13 11.87 -28.02
CA TYR A 157 20.97 11.83 -29.23
C TYR A 157 21.78 13.11 -29.44
N GLN A 158 21.18 14.29 -29.21
CA GLN A 158 21.90 15.57 -29.26
C GLN A 158 23.03 15.63 -28.22
N ALA A 159 22.83 15.08 -27.03
CA ALA A 159 23.90 14.98 -26.03
C ALA A 159 25.05 14.07 -26.49
N LEU A 160 24.75 12.98 -27.19
CA LEU A 160 25.76 12.07 -27.77
C LEU A 160 26.52 12.69 -28.95
N GLU A 161 25.87 13.53 -29.76
CA GLU A 161 26.54 14.30 -30.82
C GLU A 161 27.60 15.26 -30.25
N LEU A 162 27.33 15.85 -29.08
CA LEU A 162 28.28 16.73 -28.37
C LEU A 162 29.38 15.95 -27.65
N ASN A 163 29.04 14.80 -27.07
CA ASN A 163 29.98 13.92 -26.39
C ASN A 163 29.50 12.48 -26.45
N ASN A 164 30.18 11.68 -27.28
CA ASN A 164 29.85 10.27 -27.48
C ASN A 164 30.04 9.41 -26.21
N ASP A 165 30.76 9.91 -25.20
CA ASP A 165 30.92 9.28 -23.89
C ASP A 165 29.93 9.83 -22.84
N CYS A 166 28.77 10.36 -23.26
CA CYS A 166 27.72 10.79 -22.32
C CYS A 166 26.95 9.60 -21.74
N ALA A 167 27.37 9.12 -20.56
CA ALA A 167 26.78 7.95 -19.90
C ALA A 167 25.26 8.11 -19.61
N THR A 168 24.83 9.30 -19.19
CA THR A 168 23.42 9.60 -18.87
C THR A 168 22.52 9.61 -20.11
N ALA A 169 23.04 9.96 -21.28
CA ALA A 169 22.30 9.85 -22.54
C ALA A 169 22.03 8.38 -22.89
N TYR A 170 23.03 7.50 -22.78
CA TYR A 170 22.83 6.06 -22.97
C TYR A 170 21.85 5.46 -21.95
N VAL A 171 21.87 5.93 -20.70
CA VAL A 171 20.86 5.53 -19.69
C VAL A 171 19.46 5.90 -20.16
N LEU A 172 19.24 7.13 -20.65
CA LEU A 172 17.94 7.57 -21.13
C LEU A 172 17.48 6.70 -22.31
N LEU A 173 18.34 6.45 -23.30
CA LEU A 173 18.01 5.61 -24.44
C LEU A 173 17.69 4.17 -24.01
N ALA A 174 18.46 3.60 -23.08
CA ALA A 174 18.23 2.26 -22.56
C ALA A 174 16.88 2.13 -21.82
N GLU A 175 16.46 3.19 -21.12
CA GLU A 175 15.15 3.22 -20.45
C GLU A 175 14.00 3.47 -21.42
N GLU A 176 14.14 4.40 -22.36
CA GLU A 176 13.02 4.92 -23.14
C GLU A 176 12.91 4.35 -24.55
N GLU A 177 14.02 4.12 -25.24
CA GLU A 177 14.02 3.74 -26.66
C GLU A 177 14.07 2.22 -26.84
N ALA A 178 14.77 1.51 -25.96
CA ALA A 178 14.92 0.07 -26.04
C ALA A 178 13.56 -0.65 -26.09
N THR A 179 13.35 -1.47 -27.12
CA THR A 179 12.11 -2.24 -27.29
C THR A 179 12.17 -3.63 -26.67
N THR A 180 13.38 -4.12 -26.39
CA THR A 180 13.64 -5.42 -25.77
C THR A 180 14.66 -5.29 -24.64
N ILE A 181 14.71 -6.30 -23.76
CA ILE A 181 15.72 -6.38 -22.69
C ILE A 181 17.14 -6.47 -23.28
N VAL A 182 17.29 -7.11 -24.45
CA VAL A 182 18.59 -7.21 -25.15
C VAL A 182 19.05 -5.84 -25.64
N ASP A 183 18.14 -5.04 -26.20
CA ASP A 183 18.44 -3.66 -26.62
C ASP A 183 18.83 -2.78 -25.42
N ALA A 184 18.07 -2.90 -24.33
CA ALA A 184 18.35 -2.18 -23.10
C ALA A 184 19.74 -2.56 -22.56
N GLU A 185 20.06 -3.85 -22.50
CA GLU A 185 21.38 -4.32 -22.05
C GLU A 185 22.52 -3.76 -22.92
N ARG A 186 22.34 -3.75 -24.25
CA ARG A 186 23.34 -3.19 -25.18
C ARG A 186 23.61 -1.72 -24.89
N LEU A 187 22.56 -0.91 -24.71
CA LEU A 187 22.68 0.51 -24.39
C LEU A 187 23.28 0.72 -22.98
N PHE A 188 22.89 -0.07 -21.98
CA PHE A 188 23.51 -0.01 -20.66
C PHE A 188 24.98 -0.43 -20.65
N LYS A 189 25.43 -1.34 -21.53
CA LYS A 189 26.85 -1.66 -21.69
C LYS A 189 27.65 -0.48 -22.25
N GLN A 190 27.07 0.28 -23.17
CA GLN A 190 27.65 1.53 -23.67
C GLN A 190 27.69 2.59 -22.54
N ALA A 191 26.60 2.72 -21.79
CA ALA A 191 26.54 3.58 -20.61
C ALA A 191 27.62 3.20 -19.59
N LEU A 192 27.86 1.91 -19.34
CA LEU A 192 28.85 1.44 -18.38
C LEU A 192 30.26 1.85 -18.79
N LYS A 193 30.62 1.65 -20.07
CA LYS A 193 31.94 2.04 -20.59
C LYS A 193 32.22 3.53 -20.41
N ALA A 194 31.23 4.37 -20.76
CA ALA A 194 31.30 5.82 -20.57
C ALA A 194 31.35 6.19 -19.07
N GLY A 195 30.46 5.60 -18.27
CA GLY A 195 30.29 5.89 -16.84
C GLY A 195 31.51 5.51 -16.00
N GLU A 196 32.16 4.37 -16.27
CA GLU A 196 33.40 4.00 -15.58
C GLU A 196 34.55 4.95 -15.88
N THR A 197 34.64 5.42 -17.13
CA THR A 197 35.69 6.37 -17.54
C THR A 197 35.51 7.71 -16.82
N ILE A 198 34.28 8.20 -16.74
CA ILE A 198 33.93 9.43 -16.01
C ILE A 198 34.15 9.26 -14.51
N TYR A 199 33.66 8.15 -13.93
CA TYR A 199 33.83 7.85 -12.51
C TYR A 199 35.31 7.81 -12.10
N ARG A 200 36.16 7.10 -12.86
CA ARG A 200 37.62 7.06 -12.60
C ARG A 200 38.26 8.44 -12.62
N ARG A 201 37.83 9.32 -13.54
CA ARG A 201 38.31 10.71 -13.60
C ARG A 201 37.84 11.52 -12.39
N SER A 202 36.57 11.40 -11.99
CA SER A 202 36.01 12.11 -10.84
C SER A 202 36.66 11.70 -9.51
N GLN A 203 36.98 10.41 -9.35
CA GLN A 203 37.70 9.88 -8.20
C GLN A 203 39.09 10.53 -8.02
N GLN A 204 39.82 10.76 -9.12
CA GLN A 204 41.15 11.37 -9.09
C GLN A 204 41.13 12.83 -8.62
N CYS A 205 40.02 13.54 -8.83
CA CYS A 205 39.87 14.96 -8.49
C CYS A 205 39.08 15.22 -7.21
N GLN A 206 38.67 14.18 -6.46
CA GLN A 206 37.65 14.30 -5.40
C GLN A 206 37.96 15.33 -4.31
N HIS A 207 39.24 15.47 -3.90
CA HIS A 207 39.64 16.35 -2.79
C HIS A 207 39.97 17.78 -3.23
N GLN A 208 39.72 18.14 -4.49
CA GLN A 208 40.14 19.44 -5.01
C GLN A 208 39.16 20.56 -4.64
N SER A 209 37.85 20.29 -4.60
CA SER A 209 36.84 21.27 -4.18
C SER A 209 35.48 20.60 -3.91
N PRO A 210 34.54 21.30 -3.21
CA PRO A 210 33.18 20.80 -3.02
C PRO A 210 32.44 20.48 -4.34
N GLN A 211 32.79 21.18 -5.42
CA GLN A 211 32.25 20.93 -6.75
C GLN A 211 32.70 19.57 -7.33
N HIS A 212 33.95 19.16 -7.05
CA HIS A 212 34.46 17.85 -7.45
C HIS A 212 33.85 16.72 -6.61
N GLU A 213 33.59 16.96 -5.32
CA GLU A 213 32.85 16.01 -4.49
C GLU A 213 31.41 15.81 -4.98
N ALA A 214 30.72 16.90 -5.34
CA ALA A 214 29.38 16.84 -5.92
C ALA A 214 29.37 16.09 -7.26
N GLN A 215 30.37 16.32 -8.10
CA GLN A 215 30.53 15.59 -9.36
C GLN A 215 30.79 14.10 -9.12
N LEU A 216 31.70 13.74 -8.21
CA LEU A 216 31.95 12.34 -7.85
C LEU A 216 30.66 11.65 -7.34
N ARG A 217 29.88 12.33 -6.50
CA ARG A 217 28.59 11.78 -6.02
C ARG A 217 27.64 11.49 -7.17
N ARG A 218 27.48 12.43 -8.10
CA ARG A 218 26.66 12.27 -9.32
C ARG A 218 27.18 11.11 -10.17
N ASP A 219 28.47 11.07 -10.46
CA ASP A 219 29.08 10.05 -11.31
C ASP A 219 29.00 8.65 -10.68
N THR A 220 29.11 8.57 -9.35
CA THR A 220 28.87 7.34 -8.58
C THR A 220 27.42 6.89 -8.69
N ASN A 221 26.44 7.80 -8.53
CA ASN A 221 25.03 7.48 -8.68
C ASN A 221 24.70 6.94 -10.08
N VAL A 222 25.25 7.57 -11.13
CA VAL A 222 25.12 7.12 -12.52
C VAL A 222 25.70 5.71 -12.68
N LEU A 223 26.92 5.46 -12.19
CA LEU A 223 27.59 4.16 -12.31
C LEU A 223 26.81 3.04 -11.60
N VAL A 224 26.36 3.30 -10.38
CA VAL A 224 25.59 2.34 -9.57
C VAL A 224 24.24 2.05 -10.22
N TYR A 225 23.57 3.08 -10.77
CA TYR A 225 22.34 2.90 -11.54
C TYR A 225 22.55 1.97 -12.73
N ILE A 226 23.57 2.23 -13.55
CA ILE A 226 23.89 1.43 -14.73
C ILE A 226 24.18 -0.04 -14.36
N LYS A 227 25.08 -0.26 -13.40
CA LYS A 227 25.43 -1.61 -12.93
C LYS A 227 24.19 -2.35 -12.39
N ARG A 228 23.31 -1.67 -11.63
CA ARG A 228 22.06 -2.26 -11.14
C ARG A 228 21.13 -2.64 -12.30
N ARG A 229 20.94 -1.76 -13.29
CA ARG A 229 20.10 -2.06 -14.47
C ARG A 229 20.67 -3.20 -15.30
N LEU A 230 21.99 -3.30 -15.45
CA LEU A 230 22.63 -4.47 -16.07
C LEU A 230 22.37 -5.77 -15.31
N ALA A 231 22.41 -5.76 -13.97
CA ALA A 231 22.02 -6.92 -13.18
C ALA A 231 20.55 -7.32 -13.42
N MET A 232 19.66 -6.33 -13.53
CA MET A 232 18.24 -6.57 -13.85
C MET A 232 18.05 -7.13 -15.27
N CYS A 233 18.81 -6.65 -16.26
CA CYS A 233 18.84 -7.22 -17.62
C CYS A 233 19.33 -8.66 -17.59
N ALA A 234 20.46 -8.94 -16.93
CA ALA A 234 21.02 -10.29 -16.81
C ALA A 234 20.02 -11.26 -16.20
N ARG A 235 19.31 -10.85 -15.13
CA ARG A 235 18.23 -11.63 -14.52
C ARG A 235 17.11 -11.94 -15.53
N LYS A 236 16.58 -10.90 -16.18
CA LYS A 236 15.49 -11.03 -17.17
C LYS A 236 15.87 -11.90 -18.38
N LEU A 237 17.16 -11.99 -18.68
CA LEU A 237 17.73 -12.84 -19.74
C LEU A 237 18.13 -14.25 -19.24
N GLY A 238 17.75 -14.63 -18.01
CA GLY A 238 18.03 -15.95 -17.44
C GLY A 238 19.46 -16.15 -16.90
N ARG A 239 20.31 -15.13 -16.96
CA ARG A 239 21.68 -15.15 -16.41
C ARG A 239 21.69 -14.79 -14.93
N ILE A 240 20.96 -15.59 -14.13
CA ILE A 240 20.68 -15.26 -12.72
C ILE A 240 21.96 -15.20 -11.87
N ARG A 241 22.92 -16.11 -12.09
CA ARG A 241 24.21 -16.11 -11.37
C ARG A 241 25.03 -14.84 -11.61
N GLU A 242 25.00 -14.31 -12.84
CA GLU A 242 25.65 -13.06 -13.21
C GLU A 242 24.98 -11.87 -12.49
N ALA A 243 23.64 -11.84 -12.49
CA ALA A 243 22.88 -10.82 -11.78
C ALA A 243 23.21 -10.79 -10.28
N VAL A 244 23.24 -11.96 -9.62
CA VAL A 244 23.62 -12.10 -8.20
C VAL A 244 25.04 -11.59 -7.95
N LYS A 245 25.99 -11.93 -8.83
CA LYS A 245 27.38 -11.46 -8.72
C LYS A 245 27.43 -9.92 -8.77
N ILE A 246 26.81 -9.30 -9.78
CA ILE A 246 26.80 -7.84 -9.94
C ILE A 246 26.17 -7.16 -8.71
N MET A 247 25.05 -7.69 -8.19
CA MET A 247 24.39 -7.11 -7.01
C MET A 247 25.24 -7.22 -5.74
N ARG A 248 25.91 -8.36 -5.51
CA ARG A 248 26.82 -8.53 -4.37
C ARG A 248 28.03 -7.61 -4.48
N ASP A 249 28.60 -7.48 -5.68
CA ASP A 249 29.74 -6.59 -5.94
C ASP A 249 29.33 -5.13 -5.67
N LEU A 250 28.17 -4.69 -6.15
CA LEU A 250 27.63 -3.35 -5.87
C LEU A 250 27.45 -3.06 -4.38
N MET A 251 26.85 -4.01 -3.64
CA MET A 251 26.64 -3.84 -2.19
C MET A 251 27.95 -3.81 -1.39
N LYS A 252 29.02 -4.42 -1.92
CA LYS A 252 30.37 -4.40 -1.32
C LYS A 252 31.13 -3.12 -1.68
N GLU A 253 31.06 -2.70 -2.94
CA GLU A 253 31.78 -1.54 -3.49
C GLU A 253 31.17 -0.21 -3.01
N PHE A 254 29.83 -0.16 -2.88
CA PHE A 254 29.12 1.06 -2.46
C PHE A 254 28.16 0.85 -1.28
N PRO A 255 28.66 0.46 -0.09
CA PRO A 255 27.81 0.18 1.09
C PRO A 255 26.84 1.32 1.48
N PRO A 256 27.22 2.62 1.40
CA PRO A 256 26.33 3.72 1.77
C PRO A 256 25.17 3.96 0.79
N LEU A 257 25.24 3.42 -0.44
CA LEU A 257 24.24 3.66 -1.50
C LEU A 257 23.02 2.76 -1.39
N THR A 258 22.59 2.49 -0.16
CA THR A 258 21.33 1.81 0.20
C THR A 258 20.10 2.45 -0.44
N MET A 259 20.21 3.67 -1.00
CA MET A 259 19.10 4.38 -1.67
C MET A 259 18.38 3.57 -2.76
N LEU A 260 19.08 2.65 -3.45
CA LEU A 260 18.46 1.81 -4.50
C LEU A 260 17.93 0.47 -3.99
N ASN A 261 18.04 0.18 -2.68
CA ASN A 261 17.59 -1.06 -2.04
C ASN A 261 17.98 -2.34 -2.82
N ILE A 262 19.24 -2.40 -3.29
CA ILE A 262 19.77 -3.48 -4.15
C ILE A 262 19.59 -4.88 -3.50
N HIS A 263 19.55 -4.94 -2.17
CA HIS A 263 19.30 -6.16 -1.43
C HIS A 263 17.96 -6.82 -1.80
N GLU A 264 16.91 -6.06 -2.17
CA GLU A 264 15.64 -6.64 -2.61
C GLU A 264 15.74 -7.30 -3.99
N ASN A 265 16.54 -6.72 -4.91
CA ASN A 265 16.87 -7.39 -6.18
C ASN A 265 17.66 -8.69 -5.94
N LEU A 266 18.58 -8.66 -4.97
CA LEU A 266 19.40 -9.82 -4.60
C LEU A 266 18.56 -10.94 -3.98
N LEU A 267 17.64 -10.60 -3.06
CA LEU A 267 16.72 -11.57 -2.45
C LEU A 267 15.93 -12.32 -3.52
N GLU A 268 15.32 -11.58 -4.45
CA GLU A 268 14.54 -12.18 -5.52
C GLU A 268 15.41 -13.08 -6.42
N SER A 269 16.60 -12.64 -6.82
CA SER A 269 17.50 -13.42 -7.67
C SER A 269 18.01 -14.70 -6.97
N LEU A 270 18.23 -14.65 -5.65
CA LEU A 270 18.63 -15.81 -4.85
C LEU A 270 17.48 -16.80 -4.65
N LEU A 271 16.24 -16.32 -4.49
CA LEU A 271 15.05 -17.17 -4.48
C LEU A 271 14.87 -17.90 -5.82
N GLU A 272 15.13 -17.22 -6.93
CA GLU A 272 15.08 -17.85 -8.25
C GLU A 272 16.12 -18.98 -8.40
N LEU A 273 17.32 -18.80 -7.85
CA LEU A 273 18.34 -19.85 -7.75
C LEU A 273 18.04 -20.93 -6.69
N GLN A 274 16.98 -20.76 -5.89
CA GLN A 274 16.67 -21.60 -4.71
C GLN A 274 17.83 -21.65 -3.70
N ALA A 275 18.66 -20.61 -3.66
CA ALA A 275 19.79 -20.48 -2.75
C ALA A 275 19.30 -20.02 -1.36
N TYR A 276 18.42 -20.79 -0.72
CA TYR A 276 17.71 -20.38 0.50
C TYR A 276 18.63 -20.04 1.69
N ALA A 277 19.80 -20.68 1.78
CA ALA A 277 20.80 -20.34 2.79
C ALA A 277 21.38 -18.94 2.57
N ASP A 278 21.63 -18.55 1.32
CA ASP A 278 22.06 -17.20 0.97
C ASP A 278 20.95 -16.16 1.21
N VAL A 279 19.69 -16.50 0.91
CA VAL A 279 18.53 -15.65 1.23
C VAL A 279 18.48 -15.38 2.73
N GLN A 280 18.63 -16.42 3.56
CA GLN A 280 18.67 -16.28 5.02
C GLN A 280 19.84 -15.40 5.48
N ALA A 281 21.02 -15.53 4.85
CA ALA A 281 22.19 -14.71 5.18
C ALA A 281 22.00 -13.22 4.83
N VAL A 282 21.25 -12.91 3.76
CA VAL A 282 20.86 -11.54 3.44
C VAL A 282 19.87 -11.02 4.49
N LEU A 283 18.79 -11.78 4.77
CA LEU A 283 17.76 -11.38 5.73
C LEU A 283 18.30 -11.15 7.14
N ALA A 284 19.27 -11.96 7.60
CA ALA A 284 19.89 -11.80 8.92
C ALA A 284 20.52 -10.41 9.13
N LYS A 285 21.00 -9.76 8.06
CA LYS A 285 21.52 -8.38 8.13
C LYS A 285 20.44 -7.33 8.36
N TYR A 286 19.19 -7.68 8.10
CA TYR A 286 18.02 -6.82 8.21
C TYR A 286 17.08 -7.28 9.34
N ASP A 287 17.50 -8.18 10.22
CA ASP A 287 16.69 -8.62 11.37
C ASP A 287 16.56 -7.51 12.42
N ASP A 288 17.55 -6.63 12.54
CA ASP A 288 17.53 -5.46 13.42
C ASP A 288 16.26 -4.59 13.21
N ILE A 289 15.63 -4.18 14.31
CA ILE A 289 14.42 -3.34 14.32
C ILE A 289 14.73 -1.91 13.83
N SER A 290 15.97 -1.44 14.02
CA SER A 290 16.39 -0.10 13.58
C SER A 290 16.49 0.04 12.06
N LEU A 291 16.58 -1.10 11.34
CA LEU A 291 16.70 -1.10 9.89
C LEU A 291 15.33 -1.03 9.21
N PRO A 292 15.23 -0.29 8.07
CA PRO A 292 13.97 -0.11 7.38
C PRO A 292 13.45 -1.44 6.85
N LYS A 293 12.28 -1.88 7.32
CA LYS A 293 11.58 -3.04 6.78
C LYS A 293 10.90 -2.71 5.43
N SER A 294 10.62 -3.76 4.67
CA SER A 294 9.85 -3.74 3.42
C SER A 294 9.07 -5.05 3.26
N ALA A 295 8.10 -5.07 2.34
CA ALA A 295 7.36 -6.29 2.05
C ALA A 295 8.30 -7.42 1.58
N ALA A 296 9.34 -7.07 0.82
CA ALA A 296 10.36 -8.02 0.37
C ALA A 296 11.08 -8.70 1.55
N ILE A 297 11.47 -7.95 2.59
CA ILE A 297 12.12 -8.51 3.78
C ILE A 297 11.13 -9.39 4.57
N CYS A 298 9.98 -8.83 4.94
CA CYS A 298 9.04 -9.49 5.84
C CYS A 298 8.42 -10.76 5.23
N TYR A 299 7.93 -10.69 3.99
CA TYR A 299 7.30 -11.85 3.35
C TYR A 299 8.32 -12.89 2.88
N THR A 300 9.53 -12.51 2.51
CA THR A 300 10.57 -13.50 2.19
C THR A 300 11.02 -14.26 3.44
N ALA A 301 11.14 -13.59 4.59
CA ALA A 301 11.39 -14.25 5.86
C ALA A 301 10.26 -15.23 6.22
N ALA A 302 9.00 -14.81 6.05
CA ALA A 302 7.84 -15.68 6.24
C ALA A 302 7.85 -16.89 5.30
N LEU A 303 8.21 -16.71 4.03
CA LEU A 303 8.33 -17.78 3.04
C LEU A 303 9.39 -18.81 3.46
N LEU A 304 10.56 -18.37 3.94
CA LEU A 304 11.62 -19.29 4.37
C LEU A 304 11.21 -20.15 5.56
N LYS A 305 10.48 -19.58 6.53
CA LYS A 305 9.93 -20.34 7.67
C LYS A 305 8.83 -21.29 7.21
N THR A 306 7.90 -20.79 6.41
CA THR A 306 6.81 -21.59 5.80
C THR A 306 7.34 -22.83 5.09
N ARG A 307 8.40 -22.67 4.28
CA ARG A 307 9.04 -23.77 3.55
C ARG A 307 9.44 -24.96 4.43
N THR A 308 9.76 -24.72 5.70
CA THR A 308 10.22 -25.79 6.61
C THR A 308 9.10 -26.66 7.17
N VAL A 309 7.83 -26.25 7.00
CA VAL A 309 6.69 -26.90 7.64
C VAL A 309 5.49 -27.13 6.71
N SER A 310 5.46 -26.47 5.54
CA SER A 310 4.26 -26.37 4.72
C SER A 310 3.84 -27.66 4.02
N ASP A 311 4.78 -28.57 3.76
CA ASP A 311 4.56 -29.89 3.14
C ASP A 311 3.68 -30.80 4.01
N LYS A 312 3.77 -30.65 5.33
CA LYS A 312 3.06 -31.49 6.33
C LYS A 312 1.96 -30.73 7.07
N PHE A 313 1.76 -29.46 6.73
CA PHE A 313 0.79 -28.63 7.43
C PHE A 313 -0.64 -29.04 7.04
N SER A 314 -1.46 -29.32 8.06
CA SER A 314 -2.89 -29.59 7.91
C SER A 314 -3.66 -28.89 9.03
N PRO A 315 -4.65 -28.04 8.71
CA PRO A 315 -5.46 -27.36 9.72
C PRO A 315 -6.18 -28.32 10.67
N GLU A 316 -6.65 -29.46 10.16
CA GLU A 316 -7.32 -30.49 10.96
C GLU A 316 -6.36 -31.19 11.94
N THR A 317 -5.13 -31.41 11.49
CA THR A 317 -4.12 -32.01 12.36
C THR A 317 -3.69 -31.02 13.43
N ALA A 318 -3.46 -29.76 13.04
CA ALA A 318 -3.09 -28.67 13.93
C ALA A 318 -4.17 -28.41 15.00
N SER A 319 -5.46 -28.53 14.68
CA SER A 319 -6.53 -28.35 15.67
C SER A 319 -6.61 -29.47 16.71
N ARG A 320 -6.22 -30.70 16.35
CA ARG A 320 -6.21 -31.85 17.26
C ARG A 320 -4.95 -31.93 18.14
N ARG A 321 -3.77 -31.72 17.55
CA ARG A 321 -2.47 -31.89 18.24
C ARG A 321 -1.82 -30.58 18.69
N GLY A 322 -2.36 -29.43 18.30
CA GLY A 322 -1.69 -28.14 18.40
C GLY A 322 -0.61 -27.94 17.34
N LEU A 323 -0.10 -26.71 17.24
CA LEU A 323 1.03 -26.38 16.37
C LEU A 323 2.36 -26.78 17.03
N SER A 324 3.26 -27.37 16.26
CA SER A 324 4.65 -27.56 16.67
C SER A 324 5.38 -26.23 16.75
N THR A 325 6.53 -26.18 17.44
CA THR A 325 7.35 -24.97 17.53
C THR A 325 7.74 -24.40 16.16
N ALA A 326 8.04 -25.26 15.19
CA ALA A 326 8.36 -24.82 13.83
C ALA A 326 7.13 -24.22 13.12
N GLU A 327 5.95 -24.83 13.29
CA GLU A 327 4.70 -24.30 12.73
C GLU A 327 4.32 -22.96 13.38
N ILE A 328 4.47 -22.83 14.71
CA ILE A 328 4.26 -21.57 15.45
C ILE A 328 5.16 -20.47 14.86
N ASN A 329 6.46 -20.74 14.71
CA ASN A 329 7.42 -19.77 14.16
C ASN A 329 7.07 -19.34 12.72
N ALA A 330 6.54 -20.25 11.90
CA ALA A 330 6.09 -19.93 10.54
C ALA A 330 4.83 -19.06 10.56
N VAL A 331 3.85 -19.41 11.38
CA VAL A 331 2.60 -18.64 11.58
C VAL A 331 2.91 -17.24 12.11
N GLU A 332 3.78 -17.09 13.10
CA GLU A 332 4.21 -15.78 13.62
C GLU A 332 4.95 -14.94 12.58
N ALA A 333 5.77 -15.56 11.73
CA ALA A 333 6.44 -14.85 10.64
C ALA A 333 5.43 -14.36 9.60
N ILE A 334 4.40 -15.15 9.27
CA ILE A 334 3.30 -14.71 8.40
C ILE A 334 2.54 -13.55 9.06
N HIS A 335 2.16 -13.67 10.34
CA HIS A 335 1.46 -12.61 11.05
C HIS A 335 2.24 -11.29 11.01
N ARG A 336 3.54 -11.31 11.31
CA ARG A 336 4.40 -10.11 11.22
C ARG A 336 4.47 -9.53 9.81
N ALA A 337 4.44 -10.37 8.78
CA ALA A 337 4.45 -9.91 7.39
C ALA A 337 3.11 -9.28 6.97
N VAL A 338 1.99 -9.91 7.35
CA VAL A 338 0.63 -9.37 7.13
C VAL A 338 0.41 -8.08 7.90
N GLU A 339 0.91 -8.02 9.13
CA GLU A 339 0.87 -6.84 9.98
C GLU A 339 1.66 -5.67 9.38
N PHE A 340 2.83 -5.96 8.79
CA PHE A 340 3.62 -4.96 8.08
C PHE A 340 2.88 -4.42 6.86
N ASN A 341 2.46 -5.31 5.94
CA ASN A 341 1.71 -4.94 4.74
C ASN A 341 0.54 -5.94 4.50
N PRO A 342 -0.71 -5.56 4.84
CA PRO A 342 -1.90 -6.41 4.75
C PRO A 342 -2.46 -6.58 3.34
N HIS A 343 -1.92 -5.84 2.35
CA HIS A 343 -2.39 -5.87 0.97
C HIS A 343 -1.83 -7.09 0.20
N VAL A 344 -0.62 -7.53 0.55
CA VAL A 344 0.13 -8.61 -0.13
C VAL A 344 -0.64 -9.94 -0.23
N PRO A 345 -1.31 -10.47 0.83
CA PRO A 345 -1.86 -11.82 0.79
C PRO A 345 -2.89 -12.01 -0.33
N LYS A 346 -3.73 -11.01 -0.60
CA LYS A 346 -4.72 -11.09 -1.68
C LYS A 346 -4.10 -11.25 -3.06
N TYR A 347 -2.94 -10.66 -3.31
CA TYR A 347 -2.22 -10.86 -4.56
C TYR A 347 -1.51 -12.21 -4.61
N LEU A 348 -0.90 -12.64 -3.50
CA LEU A 348 -0.25 -13.95 -3.43
C LEU A 348 -1.23 -15.11 -3.58
N LEU A 349 -2.44 -14.95 -3.04
CA LEU A 349 -3.53 -15.92 -3.13
C LEU A 349 -4.35 -15.77 -4.41
N GLU A 350 -3.95 -14.85 -5.31
CA GLU A 350 -4.63 -14.58 -6.59
C GLU A 350 -6.12 -14.20 -6.44
N MET A 351 -6.52 -13.73 -5.24
CA MET A 351 -7.84 -13.18 -4.97
C MET A 351 -8.02 -11.77 -5.55
N LYS A 352 -6.91 -11.13 -5.94
CA LYS A 352 -6.85 -9.84 -6.62
C LYS A 352 -5.91 -9.93 -7.80
N SER A 353 -6.33 -9.40 -8.96
CA SER A 353 -5.53 -9.42 -10.18
C SER A 353 -4.23 -8.64 -10.02
N LEU A 354 -3.14 -9.24 -10.50
CA LEU A 354 -1.84 -8.56 -10.62
C LEU A 354 -1.82 -7.66 -11.85
N ILE A 355 -1.21 -6.49 -11.71
CA ILE A 355 -0.88 -5.54 -12.78
C ILE A 355 0.64 -5.35 -12.85
N LEU A 356 1.14 -4.61 -13.85
CA LEU A 356 2.54 -4.20 -13.83
C LEU A 356 2.79 -3.29 -12.61
N PRO A 357 3.88 -3.51 -11.86
CA PRO A 357 4.18 -2.70 -10.70
C PRO A 357 4.58 -1.27 -11.11
N PRO A 358 4.28 -0.24 -10.30
CA PRO A 358 4.72 1.13 -10.57
C PRO A 358 6.25 1.30 -10.45
N GLU A 359 6.78 2.42 -10.91
CA GLU A 359 8.19 2.81 -10.73
C GLU A 359 8.48 3.25 -9.28
N HIS A 360 7.45 3.70 -8.56
CA HIS A 360 7.51 4.03 -7.14
C HIS A 360 6.42 3.34 -6.32
N ILE A 361 6.71 3.10 -5.05
CA ILE A 361 5.84 2.41 -4.11
C ILE A 361 5.65 3.21 -2.83
N LEU A 362 4.46 3.10 -2.27
CA LEU A 362 4.18 3.45 -0.89
C LEU A 362 4.48 2.23 -0.01
N LYS A 363 5.43 2.36 0.91
CA LYS A 363 5.71 1.30 1.89
C LYS A 363 4.45 1.01 2.70
N ARG A 364 4.17 -0.28 2.90
CA ARG A 364 2.97 -0.82 3.54
C ARG A 364 1.68 -0.64 2.73
N GLY A 365 1.75 0.00 1.56
CA GLY A 365 0.62 0.24 0.67
C GLY A 365 0.36 -0.89 -0.34
N ASP A 366 -0.70 -0.68 -1.13
CA ASP A 366 -1.13 -1.56 -2.21
C ASP A 366 -0.10 -1.60 -3.35
N SER A 367 0.59 -0.48 -3.61
CA SER A 367 1.66 -0.39 -4.62
C SER A 367 2.88 -1.25 -4.27
N GLU A 368 3.35 -1.23 -3.01
CA GLU A 368 4.42 -2.14 -2.55
C GLU A 368 3.95 -3.61 -2.62
N ALA A 369 2.68 -3.88 -2.31
CA ALA A 369 2.16 -5.23 -2.36
C ALA A 369 2.14 -5.82 -3.77
N ILE A 370 1.77 -5.02 -4.77
CA ILE A 370 1.89 -5.40 -6.19
C ILE A 370 3.36 -5.63 -6.55
N ALA A 371 4.24 -4.68 -6.20
CA ALA A 371 5.66 -4.79 -6.50
C ALA A 371 6.30 -6.06 -5.93
N TYR A 372 5.93 -6.45 -4.70
CA TYR A 372 6.36 -7.71 -4.12
C TYR A 372 5.75 -8.91 -4.85
N ALA A 373 4.43 -9.01 -4.90
CA ALA A 373 3.73 -10.20 -5.39
C ALA A 373 4.01 -10.48 -6.88
N PHE A 374 4.19 -9.44 -7.71
CA PHE A 374 4.52 -9.56 -9.12
C PHE A 374 5.77 -10.41 -9.37
N PHE A 375 6.79 -10.30 -8.51
CA PHE A 375 8.03 -11.07 -8.62
C PHE A 375 8.07 -12.30 -7.72
N HIS A 376 7.32 -12.31 -6.61
CA HIS A 376 7.48 -13.33 -5.57
C HIS A 376 6.39 -14.41 -5.58
N LEU A 377 5.25 -14.20 -6.26
CA LEU A 377 4.18 -15.21 -6.33
C LEU A 377 4.69 -16.58 -6.78
N GLN A 378 5.55 -16.62 -7.80
CA GLN A 378 6.10 -17.89 -8.29
C GLN A 378 6.98 -18.59 -7.25
N HIS A 379 7.70 -17.83 -6.41
CA HIS A 379 8.50 -18.39 -5.32
C HIS A 379 7.62 -19.00 -4.22
N TRP A 380 6.46 -18.40 -3.95
CA TRP A 380 5.45 -18.98 -3.05
C TRP A 380 4.80 -20.23 -3.65
N LYS A 381 4.42 -20.21 -4.93
CA LYS A 381 3.83 -21.36 -5.64
C LYS A 381 4.76 -22.57 -5.72
N ARG A 382 6.07 -22.32 -5.83
CA ARG A 382 7.09 -23.37 -5.89
C ARG A 382 7.17 -24.21 -4.61
N ILE A 383 6.80 -23.64 -3.46
CA ILE A 383 6.86 -24.31 -2.16
C ILE A 383 5.49 -24.94 -1.88
N GLU A 384 5.44 -26.27 -1.89
CA GLU A 384 4.21 -27.02 -1.66
C GLU A 384 3.58 -26.66 -0.31
N GLY A 385 2.28 -26.38 -0.32
CA GLY A 385 1.51 -25.97 0.87
C GLY A 385 1.75 -24.53 1.35
N ALA A 386 2.69 -23.76 0.80
CA ALA A 386 3.01 -22.42 1.33
C ALA A 386 1.86 -21.43 1.20
N LEU A 387 1.20 -21.38 0.03
CA LEU A 387 0.01 -20.55 -0.17
C LEU A 387 -1.18 -21.06 0.65
N HIS A 388 -1.29 -22.37 0.89
CA HIS A 388 -2.33 -22.92 1.75
C HIS A 388 -2.13 -22.49 3.22
N LEU A 389 -0.89 -22.57 3.73
CA LEU A 389 -0.57 -22.07 5.07
C LEU A 389 -0.84 -20.57 5.18
N LEU A 390 -0.47 -19.78 4.16
CA LEU A 390 -0.80 -18.35 4.10
C LEU A 390 -2.32 -18.14 4.17
N GLN A 391 -3.11 -18.84 3.35
CA GLN A 391 -4.57 -18.77 3.32
C GLN A 391 -5.20 -19.05 4.70
N CYS A 392 -4.69 -20.06 5.42
CA CYS A 392 -5.23 -20.45 6.72
C CYS A 392 -4.90 -19.46 7.86
N THR A 393 -3.90 -18.59 7.68
CA THR A 393 -3.32 -17.80 8.78
C THR A 393 -3.51 -16.29 8.60
N TRP A 394 -3.49 -15.79 7.36
CA TRP A 394 -3.51 -14.34 7.10
C TRP A 394 -4.77 -13.66 7.62
N GLU A 395 -5.96 -14.28 7.47
CA GLU A 395 -7.22 -13.74 8.01
C GLU A 395 -7.24 -13.72 9.55
N GLY A 396 -6.59 -14.72 10.17
CA GLY A 396 -6.43 -14.80 11.61
C GLY A 396 -5.68 -13.58 12.17
N THR A 397 -4.76 -13.00 11.39
CA THR A 397 -4.04 -11.78 11.77
C THR A 397 -5.01 -10.63 12.05
N PHE A 398 -5.98 -10.38 11.16
CA PHE A 398 -6.95 -9.28 11.35
C PHE A 398 -7.91 -9.51 12.52
N ARG A 399 -8.15 -10.76 12.92
CA ARG A 399 -8.95 -11.08 14.12
C ARG A 399 -8.19 -10.82 15.41
N MET A 400 -6.86 -10.87 15.38
CA MET A 400 -6.00 -10.68 16.55
C MET A 400 -5.53 -9.24 16.74
N ILE A 401 -5.55 -8.42 15.67
CA ILE A 401 -5.27 -6.99 15.79
C ILE A 401 -6.49 -6.33 16.48
N PRO A 402 -6.31 -5.61 17.61
CA PRO A 402 -7.38 -4.86 18.26
C PRO A 402 -8.01 -3.85 17.31
N TYR A 403 -9.30 -3.55 17.47
CA TYR A 403 -9.93 -2.44 16.77
C TYR A 403 -9.86 -1.16 17.63
N PRO A 404 -9.52 0.02 17.07
CA PRO A 404 -9.09 0.26 15.69
C PRO A 404 -7.74 -0.42 15.44
N LEU A 405 -7.46 -0.82 14.19
CA LEU A 405 -6.29 -1.61 13.78
C LEU A 405 -4.93 -1.00 14.16
N GLU A 406 -4.88 0.11 14.88
CA GLU A 406 -3.74 0.90 15.35
C GLU A 406 -2.86 0.24 16.44
N LYS A 407 -3.12 -1.02 16.82
CA LYS A 407 -2.31 -1.72 17.84
C LYS A 407 -1.79 -3.05 17.34
N GLY A 408 -0.53 -3.07 16.96
CA GLY A 408 0.22 -4.29 16.71
C GLY A 408 1.73 -4.06 16.94
N HIS A 409 2.51 -5.14 17.06
CA HIS A 409 3.96 -5.06 17.24
C HIS A 409 4.69 -4.37 16.07
N LEU A 410 4.19 -4.55 14.85
CA LEU A 410 4.64 -3.91 13.62
C LEU A 410 3.53 -3.08 12.92
N PHE A 411 2.33 -3.04 13.50
CA PHE A 411 1.21 -2.26 13.00
C PHE A 411 1.26 -0.82 13.52
N TYR A 412 2.11 0.02 12.90
CA TYR A 412 2.01 1.47 13.09
C TYR A 412 0.75 2.00 12.42
N SER A 413 0.11 3.02 12.99
CA SER A 413 -1.07 3.67 12.40
C SER A 413 -0.79 4.07 10.95
N TYR A 414 -1.69 3.70 10.05
CA TYR A 414 -1.63 4.14 8.66
C TYR A 414 -1.87 5.64 8.61
N PRO A 415 -1.00 6.42 7.93
CA PRO A 415 -1.30 7.81 7.65
C PRO A 415 -2.65 7.96 6.97
N SER A 416 -3.39 9.03 7.27
CA SER A 416 -4.70 9.30 6.65
C SER A 416 -4.63 9.42 5.12
N CYS A 417 -3.45 9.76 4.59
CA CYS A 417 -3.18 9.89 3.16
C CYS A 417 -2.89 8.58 2.42
N THR A 418 -2.78 7.42 3.08
CA THR A 418 -2.29 6.18 2.43
C THR A 418 -3.10 5.81 1.18
N GLU A 419 -4.42 5.81 1.28
CA GLU A 419 -5.30 5.48 0.16
C GLU A 419 -5.10 6.44 -1.02
N THR A 420 -5.05 7.75 -0.74
CA THR A 420 -4.85 8.79 -1.75
C THR A 420 -3.49 8.63 -2.44
N ALA A 421 -2.43 8.40 -1.67
CA ALA A 421 -1.08 8.23 -2.20
C ALA A 421 -0.96 6.99 -3.10
N ASP A 422 -1.51 5.85 -2.69
CA ASP A 422 -1.55 4.66 -3.57
C ASP A 422 -2.41 4.89 -4.82
N ARG A 423 -3.49 5.67 -4.72
CA ARG A 423 -4.36 6.00 -5.85
C ARG A 423 -3.67 6.90 -6.88
N GLU A 424 -2.72 7.74 -6.45
CA GLU A 424 -1.91 8.55 -7.36
C GLU A 424 -0.81 7.71 -8.04
N LEU A 425 -0.28 6.69 -7.36
CA LEU A 425 0.74 5.79 -7.91
C LEU A 425 0.18 4.73 -8.86
N LEU A 426 -1.01 4.22 -8.59
CA LEU A 426 -1.58 3.08 -9.30
C LEU A 426 -2.51 3.52 -10.44
N PRO A 427 -2.52 2.81 -11.58
CA PRO A 427 -3.32 3.18 -12.73
C PRO A 427 -4.83 3.08 -12.44
N SER A 428 -5.63 3.90 -13.11
CA SER A 428 -7.08 4.00 -12.88
C SER A 428 -7.88 2.73 -13.11
N PHE A 429 -7.36 1.79 -13.90
CA PHE A 429 -7.97 0.47 -14.12
C PHE A 429 -7.71 -0.52 -12.98
N HIS A 430 -6.95 -0.13 -11.96
CA HIS A 430 -6.68 -0.92 -10.78
C HIS A 430 -7.48 -0.42 -9.58
N HIS A 431 -8.24 -1.32 -8.95
CA HIS A 431 -8.99 -0.98 -7.75
C HIS A 431 -8.09 -1.06 -6.53
N VAL A 432 -7.78 0.08 -5.91
CA VAL A 432 -6.91 0.14 -4.71
C VAL A 432 -7.55 -0.61 -3.54
N SER A 433 -6.75 -1.42 -2.84
CA SER A 433 -7.18 -2.04 -1.58
C SER A 433 -7.11 -1.00 -0.45
N VAL A 434 -8.14 -0.92 0.40
CA VAL A 434 -8.16 0.01 1.54
C VAL A 434 -7.95 -0.76 2.84
N TYR A 435 -6.89 -0.41 3.56
CA TYR A 435 -6.60 -0.89 4.92
C TYR A 435 -6.20 0.29 5.81
N PRO A 436 -6.58 0.29 7.11
CA PRO A 436 -7.52 -0.63 7.74
C PRO A 436 -8.91 -0.56 7.10
N LYS A 437 -9.60 -1.70 6.96
CA LYS A 437 -10.98 -1.68 6.47
C LYS A 437 -11.81 -0.90 7.49
N LYS A 438 -12.34 0.25 7.08
CA LYS A 438 -13.34 1.00 7.84
C LYS A 438 -14.67 0.28 7.70
N GLU A 439 -14.83 -0.84 8.41
CA GLU A 439 -16.15 -1.46 8.53
C GLU A 439 -16.98 -0.58 9.45
N ILE A 440 -17.94 0.13 8.86
CA ILE A 440 -18.96 0.85 9.61
C ILE A 440 -19.69 -0.21 10.46
N PRO A 441 -19.67 -0.12 11.81
CA PRO A 441 -20.30 -1.12 12.66
C PRO A 441 -21.73 -1.41 12.21
N PHE A 442 -22.15 -2.68 12.27
CA PHE A 442 -23.51 -3.09 11.90
C PHE A 442 -24.58 -2.17 12.51
N PHE A 443 -24.36 -1.72 13.74
CA PHE A 443 -25.29 -0.85 14.44
C PHE A 443 -25.51 0.51 13.75
N ILE A 444 -24.50 1.07 13.09
CA ILE A 444 -24.65 2.31 12.32
C ILE A 444 -25.52 2.05 11.09
N HIS A 445 -25.29 0.95 10.37
CA HIS A 445 -26.14 0.54 9.25
C HIS A 445 -27.58 0.25 9.70
N PHE A 446 -27.75 -0.44 10.84
CA PHE A 446 -29.04 -0.75 11.43
C PHE A 446 -29.80 0.52 11.82
N THR A 447 -29.13 1.45 12.51
CA THR A 447 -29.73 2.73 12.92
C THR A 447 -30.06 3.60 11.71
N ALA A 448 -29.16 3.71 10.73
CA ALA A 448 -29.41 4.43 9.49
C ALA A 448 -30.60 3.83 8.72
N GLY A 449 -30.69 2.50 8.67
CA GLY A 449 -31.81 1.77 8.07
C GLY A 449 -33.13 2.02 8.80
N LEU A 450 -33.13 1.96 10.14
CA LEU A 450 -34.29 2.22 10.99
C LEU A 450 -34.78 3.67 10.85
N CYS A 451 -33.86 4.64 10.91
CA CYS A 451 -34.18 6.06 10.71
C CYS A 451 -34.74 6.34 9.31
N SER A 452 -34.11 5.78 8.26
CA SER A 452 -34.58 5.95 6.87
C SER A 452 -35.96 5.32 6.67
N SER A 453 -36.19 4.13 7.23
CA SER A 453 -37.49 3.44 7.17
C SER A 453 -38.57 4.22 7.93
N THR A 454 -38.23 4.76 9.10
CA THR A 454 -39.17 5.55 9.92
C THR A 454 -39.52 6.87 9.23
N ALA A 455 -38.53 7.54 8.63
CA ALA A 455 -38.75 8.76 7.84
C ALA A 455 -39.63 8.47 6.60
N MET A 456 -39.39 7.35 5.92
CA MET A 456 -40.22 6.91 4.80
C MET A 456 -41.65 6.59 5.23
N LEU A 457 -41.85 5.88 6.35
CA LEU A 457 -43.18 5.59 6.90
C LEU A 457 -43.92 6.87 7.32
N ALA A 458 -43.22 7.83 7.94
CA ALA A 458 -43.80 9.13 8.28
C ALA A 458 -44.23 9.91 7.02
N PHE A 459 -43.38 9.90 5.98
CA PHE A 459 -43.70 10.52 4.69
C PHE A 459 -44.92 9.86 4.02
N LEU A 460 -44.97 8.52 3.96
CA LEU A 460 -46.09 7.78 3.39
C LEU A 460 -47.38 7.98 4.18
N THR A 461 -47.30 8.05 5.52
CA THR A 461 -48.46 8.31 6.38
C THR A 461 -49.01 9.72 6.17
N HIS A 462 -48.13 10.68 5.89
CA HIS A 462 -48.53 12.03 5.54
C HIS A 462 -49.17 12.11 4.14
N GLN A 463 -48.59 11.48 3.13
CA GLN A 463 -49.09 11.54 1.75
C GLN A 463 -50.33 10.67 1.51
N PHE A 464 -50.42 9.52 2.19
CA PHE A 464 -51.46 8.49 1.97
C PHE A 464 -52.06 7.99 3.30
N PRO A 465 -52.75 8.85 4.08
CA PRO A 465 -53.20 8.51 5.42
C PRO A 465 -54.19 7.34 5.47
N GLU A 466 -55.10 7.23 4.49
CA GLU A 466 -56.10 6.15 4.46
C GLU A 466 -55.47 4.78 4.19
N ILE A 467 -54.58 4.69 3.19
CA ILE A 467 -53.85 3.46 2.82
C ILE A 467 -52.96 3.02 3.97
N MET A 468 -52.25 3.96 4.60
CA MET A 468 -51.40 3.66 5.76
C MET A 468 -52.19 3.25 6.99
N GLY A 469 -53.42 3.75 7.16
CA GLY A 469 -54.34 3.30 8.20
C GLY A 469 -54.79 1.84 8.02
N VAL A 470 -55.04 1.41 6.78
CA VAL A 470 -55.33 0.00 6.46
C VAL A 470 -54.09 -0.87 6.69
N PHE A 471 -52.93 -0.42 6.22
CA PHE A 471 -51.66 -1.11 6.43
C PHE A 471 -51.34 -1.31 7.91
N ALA A 472 -51.48 -0.26 8.74
CA ALA A 472 -51.25 -0.34 10.18
C ALA A 472 -52.19 -1.34 10.87
N LYS A 473 -53.48 -1.35 10.49
CA LYS A 473 -54.46 -2.32 11.01
C LYS A 473 -54.09 -3.76 10.63
N ALA A 474 -53.63 -3.99 9.40
CA ALA A 474 -53.18 -5.30 8.96
C ALA A 474 -51.96 -5.78 9.76
N VAL A 475 -50.94 -4.93 9.92
CA VAL A 475 -49.72 -5.26 10.68
C VAL A 475 -50.01 -5.54 12.15
N LEU A 476 -50.82 -4.70 12.81
CA LEU A 476 -51.22 -4.91 14.21
C LEU A 476 -52.14 -6.13 14.41
N GLY A 477 -52.99 -6.42 13.41
CA GLY A 477 -53.85 -7.60 13.40
C GLY A 477 -53.07 -8.92 13.36
N PHE A 478 -51.90 -8.95 12.71
CA PHE A 478 -51.01 -10.11 12.71
C PHE A 478 -50.30 -10.34 14.05
N SER A 479 -49.93 -9.27 14.77
CA SER A 479 -49.25 -9.36 16.08
C SER A 479 -50.14 -9.80 17.25
N CYS A 480 -51.47 -9.80 17.07
CA CYS A 480 -52.45 -10.23 18.08
C CYS A 480 -52.85 -11.72 17.98
N LEU A 481 -52.21 -12.50 17.11
CA LEU A 481 -52.45 -13.95 17.02
C LEU A 481 -51.45 -14.71 17.89
N GLN A 482 -51.78 -14.91 19.17
CA GLN A 482 -51.20 -15.97 20.01
C GLN A 482 -52.33 -16.74 20.74
N PRO A 483 -52.04 -17.95 21.26
CA PRO A 483 -52.45 -19.25 20.74
C PRO A 483 -53.84 -19.71 21.22
N ARG A 484 -54.60 -20.41 20.36
CA ARG A 484 -55.81 -21.12 20.80
C ARG A 484 -55.41 -22.32 21.67
N HIS A 485 -55.71 -22.26 22.96
CA HIS A 485 -55.75 -23.42 23.85
C HIS A 485 -56.71 -24.49 23.29
N PRO A 486 -56.35 -25.79 23.30
CA PRO A 486 -57.27 -26.85 22.91
C PRO A 486 -58.29 -27.09 24.04
N GLN A 487 -59.58 -26.91 23.75
CA GLN A 487 -60.65 -27.39 24.62
C GLN A 487 -60.71 -28.92 24.53
N PHE A 488 -60.30 -29.59 25.62
CA PHE A 488 -60.60 -30.99 25.86
C PHE A 488 -62.11 -31.16 26.03
N LEU A 489 -62.78 -31.71 25.01
CA LEU A 489 -64.16 -32.17 25.10
C LEU A 489 -64.16 -33.58 25.68
N SER A 490 -64.47 -33.65 26.97
CA SER A 490 -65.00 -34.85 27.62
C SER A 490 -66.32 -35.25 26.95
N ARG A 491 -66.34 -36.41 26.30
CA ARG A 491 -67.57 -37.18 26.06
C ARG A 491 -67.33 -38.63 26.46
N THR A 492 -67.71 -38.90 27.70
CA THR A 492 -68.18 -40.19 28.17
C THR A 492 -69.41 -40.62 27.37
N HIS A 493 -69.40 -41.82 26.80
CA HIS A 493 -70.60 -42.65 26.74
C HIS A 493 -70.21 -44.12 26.90
N LYS A 494 -70.99 -44.77 27.77
CA LYS A 494 -70.90 -46.18 28.16
C LYS A 494 -71.54 -47.09 27.10
N ILE A 495 -71.08 -48.35 27.17
CA ILE A 495 -71.54 -49.61 26.56
C ILE A 495 -71.10 -49.82 25.12
#